data_AF-A0A3S3UR79-F1
#
_entry.id   AF-A0A3S3UR79-F1
#
_cell.length_a   1.000
_cell.length_b   1.000
_cell.length_c   1.000
_cell.angle_alpha   90.00
_cell.angle_beta   90.00
_cell.angle_gamma   90.00
#
_symmetry.space_group_name_H-M   'P 1'
#
loop_
_entity.id
_entity.type
_entity.pdbx_description
1 polymer ?
#
loop_
_entity_poly.entity_id
_entity_poly.type
_entity_poly.pdbx_seq_one_letter_code
_entity_poly.pdbx_strand_id
1 'polypeptide(L)'
;MRVLVVQNFDNEGLGQIGAALVEAGADIDLRKPYNGEALPGHSGEHDAMVVLGGAQNALDDELCPYFPELLDLTRDFADRDRSVLGICLGSQLLARAFG
;
A
#
# COMPACT_ATOMS: atom_id res chain seq x y z
N MET A 1 7.87 1.18 15.16
CA MET A 1 7.38 0.47 13.97
C MET A 1 7.10 1.51 12.91
N ARG A 2 7.67 1.40 11.71
CA ARG A 2 7.38 2.31 10.59
C ARG A 2 6.51 1.59 9.57
N VAL A 3 5.36 2.16 9.24
CA VAL A 3 4.35 1.55 8.38
C VAL A 3 4.19 2.38 7.12
N LEU A 4 4.44 1.75 5.97
CA LEU A 4 4.11 2.33 4.67
C LEU A 4 2.60 2.25 4.47
N VAL A 5 1.95 3.38 4.21
CA VAL A 5 0.54 3.41 3.82
C VAL A 5 0.45 3.94 2.39
N VAL A 6 -0.08 3.11 1.49
CA VAL A 6 -0.34 3.50 0.11
C VAL A 6 -1.81 3.87 -0.02
N GLN A 7 -2.08 5.14 -0.30
CA GLN A 7 -3.41 5.66 -0.59
C GLN A 7 -3.61 5.71 -2.10
N ASN A 8 -4.72 5.16 -2.60
CA ASN A 8 -5.00 5.10 -4.04
C ASN A 8 -6.01 6.16 -4.52
N PHE A 9 -6.67 6.89 -3.62
CA PHE A 9 -7.67 7.90 -3.97
C PHE A 9 -7.78 9.02 -2.92
N ASP A 10 -8.02 10.26 -3.37
CA ASP A 10 -7.94 11.47 -2.53
C ASP A 10 -9.08 11.65 -1.51
N ASN A 11 -10.22 10.98 -1.72
CA ASN A 11 -11.40 11.15 -0.88
C ASN A 11 -11.50 10.17 0.30
N GLU A 12 -10.46 9.39 0.58
CA GLU A 12 -10.43 8.43 1.69
C GLU A 12 -9.30 8.76 2.66
N GLY A 13 -9.65 9.21 3.87
CA GLY A 13 -8.69 9.27 4.97
C GLY A 13 -8.35 7.87 5.49
N LEU A 14 -7.32 7.76 6.32
CA LEU A 14 -6.88 6.50 6.95
C LEU A 14 -7.94 5.83 7.85
N GLY A 15 -8.99 6.57 8.24
CA GLY A 15 -10.09 6.05 9.07
C GLY A 15 -9.61 5.33 10.33
N GLN A 16 -10.23 4.19 10.63
CA GLN A 16 -9.89 3.37 11.81
C GLN A 16 -8.48 2.78 11.74
N ILE A 17 -7.92 2.55 10.55
CA ILE A 17 -6.55 2.08 10.40
C ILE A 17 -5.57 3.14 10.89
N GLY A 18 -5.80 4.41 10.54
CA GLY A 18 -4.99 5.52 11.03
C GLY A 18 -5.02 5.62 12.55
N ALA A 19 -6.21 5.52 13.16
CA ALA A 19 -6.36 5.51 14.61
C ALA A 19 -5.59 4.34 15.26
N ALA A 20 -5.75 3.12 14.74
CA ALA A 20 -5.05 1.95 15.26
C ALA A 20 -3.52 2.04 15.13
N LEU A 21 -3.01 2.57 14.01
CA LEU A 21 -1.57 2.79 13.80
C LEU A 21 -1.01 3.81 14.80
N VAL A 22 -1.75 4.91 15.04
CA VAL A 22 -1.37 5.92 16.04
C VAL A 22 -1.39 5.33 17.46
N GLU A 23 -2.42 4.57 17.83
CA GLU A 23 -2.52 3.89 19.12
C GLU A 23 -1.38 2.89 19.34
N ALA A 24 -0.93 2.22 18.27
CA ALA A 24 0.23 1.32 18.30
C ALA A 24 1.58 2.05 18.34
N GLY A 25 1.61 3.38 18.30
CA GLY A 25 2.84 4.17 18.25
C GLY A 25 3.62 4.00 16.94
N ALA A 26 2.94 3.73 15.84
CA ALA A 26 3.55 3.57 14.53
C ALA A 26 3.91 4.94 13.91
N ASP A 27 5.06 4.99 13.26
CA ASP A 27 5.42 6.06 12.33
C ASP A 27 4.78 5.77 10.97
N ILE A 28 3.90 6.67 10.51
CA ILE A 28 3.11 6.49 9.28
C ILE A 28 3.82 7.19 8.12
N ASP A 29 4.33 6.41 7.18
CA ASP A 29 4.85 6.89 5.90
C ASP A 29 3.72 6.79 4.85
N LEU A 30 2.95 7.85 4.68
CA LEU A 30 1.85 7.90 3.72
C LEU A 30 2.38 8.27 2.33
N ARG A 31 2.03 7.45 1.33
CA ARG A 31 2.33 7.69 -0.09
C ARG A 31 1.06 7.74 -0.93
N LYS A 32 1.01 8.71 -1.84
CA LYS A 32 -0.08 8.98 -2.77
C LYS A 32 0.39 8.82 -4.22
N PRO A 33 0.68 7.59 -4.68
CA PRO A 33 1.20 7.37 -6.04
C PRO A 33 0.22 7.76 -7.14
N TYR A 34 -1.10 7.76 -6.86
CA TYR A 34 -2.10 8.32 -7.79
C TYR A 34 -1.88 9.82 -8.07
N ASN A 35 -1.12 10.52 -7.23
CA ASN A 35 -0.75 11.93 -7.38
C ASN A 35 0.74 12.11 -7.76
N GLY A 36 1.38 11.06 -8.29
CA GLY A 36 2.76 11.10 -8.78
C GLY A 36 3.84 10.99 -7.70
N GLU A 37 3.50 10.70 -6.45
CA GLU A 37 4.49 10.38 -5.43
C GLU A 37 5.15 9.02 -5.72
N ALA A 38 6.47 8.94 -5.55
CA ALA A 38 7.19 7.69 -5.73
C ALA A 38 6.92 6.71 -4.57
N LEU A 39 6.82 5.43 -4.92
CA LEU A 39 6.88 4.34 -3.95
C LEU A 39 8.35 4.11 -3.53
N PRO A 40 8.58 3.54 -2.34
CA PRO A 40 9.91 3.05 -1.97
C PRO A 40 10.35 1.94 -2.92
N GLY A 41 11.61 1.98 -3.37
CA GLY A 41 12.14 0.94 -4.28
C GLY A 41 12.33 -0.44 -3.63
N HIS A 42 12.21 -0.52 -2.29
CA HIS A 42 12.18 -1.76 -1.53
C HIS A 42 11.58 -1.52 -0.14
N SER A 43 11.15 -2.58 0.53
CA SER A 43 10.54 -2.54 1.87
C SER A 43 11.49 -2.15 2.99
N GLY A 44 12.82 -2.18 2.78
CA GLY A 44 13.88 -2.11 3.80
C GLY A 44 13.67 -1.15 5.00
N GLU A 45 13.08 0.03 4.78
CA GLU A 45 12.84 1.04 5.82
C GLU A 45 11.50 0.90 6.58
N HIS A 46 10.66 -0.07 6.22
CA HIS A 46 9.29 -0.23 6.72
C HIS A 46 9.05 -1.62 7.29
N ASP A 47 8.45 -1.70 8.47
CA ASP A 47 8.16 -2.97 9.15
C ASP A 47 6.89 -3.65 8.61
N ALA A 48 5.97 -2.85 8.04
CA ALA A 48 4.72 -3.32 7.45
C ALA A 48 4.21 -2.37 6.37
N MET A 49 3.29 -2.86 5.54
CA MET A 49 2.60 -2.07 4.52
C MET A 49 1.08 -2.19 4.63
N VAL A 50 0.38 -1.08 4.44
CA VAL A 50 -1.06 -1.02 4.25
C VAL A 50 -1.35 -0.46 2.86
N VAL A 51 -2.13 -1.17 2.06
CA VAL A 51 -2.64 -0.70 0.77
C VAL A 51 -4.14 -0.41 0.90
N LEU A 52 -4.51 0.86 0.79
CA LEU A 52 -5.89 1.31 0.97
C LEU A 52 -6.76 1.00 -0.26
N GLY A 53 -8.06 1.26 -0.10
CA GLY A 53 -9.04 1.13 -1.17
C GLY A 53 -8.89 2.17 -2.26
N GLY A 54 -9.77 2.05 -3.26
CA GLY A 54 -9.84 2.94 -4.41
C GLY A 54 -10.89 2.48 -5.40
N ALA A 55 -11.35 3.38 -6.27
CA ALA A 55 -12.39 3.09 -7.27
C ALA A 55 -11.85 2.42 -8.55
N GLN A 56 -10.55 2.18 -8.62
CA GLN A 56 -9.87 1.67 -9.80
C GLN A 56 -10.13 0.18 -10.02
N ASN A 57 -9.92 -0.26 -11.27
CA ASN A 57 -9.83 -1.66 -11.61
C ASN A 57 -8.40 -2.15 -11.34
N ALA A 58 -8.23 -3.18 -10.50
CA ALA A 58 -6.92 -3.73 -10.13
C ALA A 58 -6.10 -4.27 -11.31
N LEU A 59 -6.69 -4.44 -12.50
CA LEU A 59 -6.03 -4.90 -13.73
C LEU A 59 -5.68 -3.77 -14.72
N ASP A 60 -6.04 -2.52 -14.42
CA ASP A 60 -5.90 -1.39 -15.33
C ASP A 60 -4.58 -0.63 -15.10
N ASP A 61 -3.48 -1.22 -15.56
CA ASP A 61 -2.13 -0.63 -15.44
C ASP A 61 -1.96 0.61 -16.35
N GLU A 62 -2.77 0.76 -17.40
CA GLU A 62 -2.72 1.93 -18.27
C GLU A 62 -3.21 3.18 -17.52
N LEU A 63 -4.30 3.05 -16.77
CA LEU A 63 -4.82 4.12 -15.93
C LEU A 63 -4.01 4.29 -14.63
N CYS A 64 -3.42 3.20 -14.12
CA CYS A 64 -2.68 3.17 -12.86
C CYS A 64 -1.25 2.64 -13.06
N PRO A 65 -0.35 3.44 -13.65
CA PRO A 65 0.99 2.98 -14.02
C PRO A 65 1.88 2.60 -12.82
N TYR A 66 1.48 2.94 -11.60
CA TYR A 66 2.18 2.57 -10.36
C TYR A 66 1.80 1.18 -9.83
N PHE A 67 0.75 0.53 -10.37
CA PHE A 67 0.33 -0.79 -9.88
C PHE A 67 1.42 -1.86 -10.04
N PRO A 68 2.12 -1.99 -11.19
CA PRO A 68 3.20 -2.95 -11.30
C PRO A 68 4.28 -2.79 -10.21
N GLU A 69 4.71 -1.55 -9.95
CA GLU A 69 5.69 -1.24 -8.89
C GLU A 69 5.14 -1.58 -7.49
N LEU A 70 3.86 -1.30 -7.23
CA LEU A 70 3.21 -1.63 -5.97
C LEU A 70 3.10 -3.16 -5.76
N LEU A 71 2.85 -3.92 -6.82
CA LEU A 71 2.83 -5.38 -6.79
C LEU A 71 4.22 -5.94 -6.48
N ASP A 72 5.26 -5.40 -7.13
CA ASP A 72 6.64 -5.80 -6.87
C ASP A 72 7.06 -5.46 -5.44
N LEU A 73 6.69 -4.28 -4.93
CA LEU A 73 6.91 -3.90 -3.54
C LEU A 73 6.15 -4.84 -2.59
N THR A 74 4.92 -5.23 -2.92
CA THR A 74 4.14 -6.20 -2.12
C THR A 74 4.85 -7.54 -1.99
N ARG A 75 5.43 -8.05 -3.09
CA ARG A 75 6.25 -9.28 -3.07
C ARG A 75 7.51 -9.09 -2.23
N ASP A 76 8.17 -7.93 -2.37
CA ASP A 76 9.38 -7.57 -1.62
C ASP A 76 9.17 -7.55 -0.09
N PHE A 77 7.99 -7.10 0.38
CA PHE A 77 7.59 -7.22 1.79
C PHE A 77 7.42 -8.69 2.20
N ALA A 78 6.71 -9.48 1.41
CA ALA A 78 6.46 -10.89 1.71
C ALA A 78 7.76 -11.72 1.73
N ASP A 79 8.67 -11.50 0.77
CA ASP A 79 9.98 -12.17 0.70
C ASP A 79 10.88 -11.87 1.90
N ARG A 80 10.59 -10.80 2.66
CA ARG A 80 11.29 -10.43 3.90
C ARG A 80 10.50 -10.75 5.17
N ASP A 81 9.47 -11.59 5.07
CA ASP A 81 8.57 -11.95 6.18
C ASP A 81 7.92 -10.72 6.86
N ARG A 82 7.62 -9.67 6.09
CA ARG A 82 6.98 -8.43 6.58
C ARG A 82 5.49 -8.44 6.30
N SER A 83 4.73 -7.85 7.22
CA SER A 83 3.26 -7.86 7.15
C SER A 83 2.74 -6.91 6.08
N VAL A 84 1.75 -7.37 5.30
CA VAL A 84 1.01 -6.55 4.34
C VAL A 84 -0.49 -6.68 4.57
N LEU A 85 -1.19 -5.55 4.65
CA LEU A 85 -2.64 -5.47 4.73
C LEU A 85 -3.20 -4.78 3.49
N GLY A 86 -4.03 -5.47 2.70
CA GLY A 86 -4.77 -4.89 1.58
C GLY A 86 -6.25 -4.70 1.92
N ILE A 87 -6.82 -3.53 1.60
CA ILE A 87 -8.22 -3.20 1.86
C ILE A 87 -8.92 -2.87 0.53
N CYS A 88 -10.04 -3.54 0.24
CA CYS A 88 -10.83 -3.34 -0.98
C CYS A 88 -9.97 -3.50 -2.26
N LEU A 89 -9.68 -2.42 -2.99
CA LEU A 89 -8.71 -2.44 -4.09
C LEU A 89 -7.35 -3.00 -3.64
N GLY A 90 -6.87 -2.63 -2.45
CA GLY A 90 -5.63 -3.15 -1.91
C GLY A 90 -5.63 -4.67 -1.78
N SER A 91 -6.74 -5.31 -1.40
CA SER A 91 -6.79 -6.78 -1.34
C SER A 91 -6.79 -7.44 -2.72
N GLN A 92 -7.40 -6.79 -3.72
CA GLN A 92 -7.36 -7.24 -5.11
C GLN A 92 -5.93 -7.16 -5.68
N LEU A 93 -5.22 -6.08 -5.38
CA LEU A 93 -3.81 -5.90 -5.79
C LEU A 93 -2.89 -6.92 -5.11
N LEU A 94 -3.11 -7.22 -3.83
CA LEU A 94 -2.41 -8.30 -3.13
C LEU A 94 -2.67 -9.67 -3.78
N ALA A 95 -3.92 -10.01 -4.08
CA ALA A 95 -4.25 -11.25 -4.79
C ALA A 95 -3.53 -11.33 -6.14
N ARG A 96 -3.60 -10.23 -6.92
CA ARG A 96 -2.90 -10.09 -8.19
C ARG A 96 -1.38 -10.23 -8.07
N ALA A 97 -0.77 -9.79 -6.96
CA ALA A 97 0.66 -9.94 -6.73
C ALA A 97 1.09 -11.41 -6.65
N PHE A 98 0.24 -12.29 -6.10
CA PHE A 98 0.59 -13.69 -5.78
C PHE A 98 -0.08 -14.77 -6.64
N GLY A 99 -1.04 -14.41 -7.50
CA GLY A 99 -1.69 -15.34 -8.45
C GLY A 99 -3.02 -15.86 -7.93
#